data_AF-A0AAN7QN70-F1
#
_entry.id   AF-A0AAN7QN70-F1
#
_cell.length_a   1.000
_cell.length_b   1.000
_cell.length_c   1.000
_cell.angle_alpha   90.00
_cell.angle_beta   90.00
_cell.angle_gamma   90.00
#
_symmetry.space_group_name_H-M   'P 1'
#
loop_
_entity.id
_entity.type
_entity.pdbx_description
1 polymer ?
#
loop_
_entity_poly.entity_id
_entity_poly.type
_entity_poly.pdbx_seq_one_letter_code
_entity_poly.pdbx_strand_id
1 'polypeptide(L)'
;MDYFDGVTVGVDVTEMDKVWRTFQAIGNIAFAYSYSVVLDTLKSDPPENKIMKKASRIAVTTTTLSYMICGCVGYAAFGNGAPGNFLTGFGFYEPFWLVDFANTCIVIHLIGAYQVFAQPFFGFVEKRSSERWPDSDFINREIYLGTYSFNMFRFTWRTVYVIITTLVAMIFPFFNDILGMIGAFSFWPLTFFPVEMYIARTNTKKYSFTWTWMKILSLSCLVVSLVALISSVQGLVKSISSR
;
A
#
# COMPACT_ATOMS: atom_id res chain seq x y z
N MET A 1 -6.43 32.41 16.42
CA MET A 1 -7.24 31.18 16.29
C MET A 1 -7.03 30.72 14.86
N ASP A 2 -5.76 30.53 14.48
CA ASP A 2 -5.29 30.65 13.09
C ASP A 2 -4.62 29.35 12.61
N TYR A 3 -4.81 28.26 13.36
CA TYR A 3 -4.18 26.95 13.12
C TYR A 3 -5.05 25.98 12.30
N PHE A 4 -6.26 26.38 11.89
CA PHE A 4 -7.22 25.49 11.20
C PHE A 4 -7.39 25.78 9.71
N ASP A 5 -6.74 26.81 9.18
CA ASP A 5 -6.79 27.07 7.74
C ASP A 5 -5.86 26.08 7.02
N GLY A 6 -6.39 25.42 5.98
CA GLY A 6 -5.61 24.56 5.08
C GLY A 6 -4.42 25.31 4.47
N VAL A 7 -3.40 24.60 3.96
CA VAL A 7 -2.20 25.22 3.35
C VAL A 7 -2.55 26.43 2.49
N THR A 8 -2.13 27.61 2.94
CA THR A 8 -2.48 28.88 2.33
C THR A 8 -1.68 29.06 1.04
N VAL A 9 -2.39 29.36 -0.04
CA VAL A 9 -1.77 29.65 -1.34
C VAL A 9 -0.97 30.95 -1.20
N GLY A 10 0.26 30.95 -1.70
CA GLY A 10 1.10 32.16 -1.76
C GLY A 10 1.96 32.44 -0.53
N VAL A 11 1.88 31.62 0.53
CA VAL A 11 2.85 31.66 1.64
C VAL A 11 3.96 30.64 1.39
N ASP A 12 3.61 29.36 1.24
CA ASP A 12 4.59 28.26 1.16
C ASP A 12 4.49 27.43 -0.14
N VAL A 13 3.40 27.54 -0.90
CA VAL A 13 3.14 26.76 -2.12
C VAL A 13 2.34 27.55 -3.16
N THR A 14 2.56 27.21 -4.43
CA THR A 14 1.74 27.72 -5.54
C THR A 14 0.36 27.04 -5.56
N GLU A 15 -0.63 27.64 -6.24
CA GLU A 15 -1.94 27.01 -6.45
C GLU A 15 -1.80 25.62 -7.11
N MET A 16 -0.92 25.54 -8.10
CA MET A 16 -0.64 24.32 -8.83
C MET A 16 -0.03 23.24 -7.93
N ASP A 17 0.92 23.61 -7.07
CA ASP A 17 1.50 22.68 -6.08
C ASP A 17 0.45 22.16 -5.10
N LYS A 18 -0.50 23.00 -4.68
CA LYS A 18 -1.60 22.58 -3.80
C LYS A 18 -2.50 21.54 -4.49
N VAL A 19 -2.81 21.72 -5.77
CA VAL A 19 -3.58 20.76 -6.57
C VAL A 19 -2.83 19.42 -6.68
N TRP A 20 -1.54 19.45 -7.04
CA TRP A 20 -0.72 18.24 -7.16
C TRP A 20 -0.62 17.47 -5.84
N ARG A 21 -0.36 18.17 -4.73
CA ARG A 21 -0.30 17.56 -3.39
C ARG A 21 -1.64 16.95 -2.98
N THR A 22 -2.76 17.57 -3.35
CA THR A 22 -4.11 17.04 -3.08
C THR A 22 -4.32 15.72 -3.80
N PHE A 23 -3.99 15.65 -5.09
CA PHE A 23 -4.13 14.42 -5.87
C PHE A 23 -3.19 13.30 -5.42
N GLN A 24 -1.96 13.64 -5.02
CA GLN A 24 -1.06 12.69 -4.39
C GLN A 24 -1.63 12.15 -3.08
N ALA A 25 -2.21 13.01 -2.23
CA ALA A 25 -2.84 12.59 -0.99
C ALA A 25 -4.01 11.61 -1.24
N ILE A 26 -4.78 11.80 -2.31
CA ILE A 26 -5.81 10.83 -2.73
C ILE A 26 -5.17 9.47 -3.08
N GLY A 27 -4.02 9.46 -3.76
CA GLY A 27 -3.25 8.23 -4.02
C GLY A 27 -2.80 7.53 -2.73
N ASN A 28 -2.31 8.30 -1.74
CA ASN A 28 -1.92 7.77 -0.43
C ASN A 28 -3.12 7.17 0.31
N ILE A 29 -4.29 7.81 0.25
CA ILE A 29 -5.54 7.28 0.80
C ILE A 29 -5.91 5.98 0.07
N ALA A 30 -5.87 5.96 -1.26
CA ALA A 30 -6.18 4.76 -2.04
C ALA A 30 -5.27 3.58 -1.69
N PHE A 31 -3.97 3.82 -1.47
CA PHE A 31 -3.04 2.82 -0.93
C PHE A 31 -3.48 2.32 0.45
N ALA A 32 -3.79 3.24 1.36
CA ALA A 32 -4.14 2.93 2.75
C ALA A 32 -5.43 2.12 2.91
N TYR A 33 -6.29 2.08 1.88
CA TYR A 33 -7.53 1.29 1.81
C TYR A 33 -7.46 0.07 0.86
N SER A 34 -6.28 -0.27 0.34
CA SER A 34 -6.09 -1.45 -0.52
C SER A 34 -6.03 -2.75 0.30
N TYR A 35 -7.19 -3.29 0.72
CA TYR A 35 -7.30 -4.48 1.59
C TYR A 35 -7.55 -5.82 0.87
N SER A 36 -7.60 -5.81 -0.46
CA SER A 36 -7.98 -6.97 -1.29
C SER A 36 -7.10 -8.20 -1.10
N VAL A 37 -5.89 -8.06 -0.58
CA VAL A 37 -4.94 -9.17 -0.38
C VAL A 37 -5.35 -10.12 0.76
N VAL A 38 -6.19 -9.68 1.70
CA VAL A 38 -6.52 -10.48 2.91
C VAL A 38 -7.81 -11.30 2.75
N LEU A 39 -8.57 -11.08 1.67
CA LEU A 39 -9.93 -11.63 1.55
C LEU A 39 -9.98 -13.16 1.39
N ASP A 40 -8.90 -13.84 0.99
CA ASP A 40 -8.94 -15.28 0.68
C ASP A 40 -8.47 -16.19 1.85
N THR A 41 -8.32 -15.64 3.06
CA THR A 41 -7.77 -16.37 4.24
C THR A 41 -8.82 -16.85 5.25
N LEU A 42 -10.10 -16.52 5.05
CA LEU A 42 -11.15 -16.92 5.98
C LEU A 42 -11.54 -18.38 5.80
N LYS A 43 -11.69 -19.10 6.92
CA LYS A 43 -12.24 -20.45 6.92
C LYS A 43 -13.68 -20.43 6.40
N SER A 44 -14.03 -21.48 5.67
CA SER A 44 -15.34 -21.66 5.01
C SER A 44 -16.52 -21.86 5.96
N ASP A 45 -16.28 -21.97 7.27
CA ASP A 45 -17.29 -22.18 8.31
C ASP A 45 -17.03 -21.27 9.53
N PRO A 46 -17.99 -20.41 9.98
CA PRO A 46 -19.30 -20.07 9.39
C PRO A 46 -19.25 -19.39 8.01
N PRO A 47 -20.40 -19.10 7.34
CA PRO A 47 -20.42 -18.54 5.98
C PRO A 47 -19.50 -17.33 5.84
N GLU A 48 -18.49 -17.49 4.98
CA GLU A 48 -17.41 -16.54 4.74
C GLU A 48 -17.93 -15.13 4.49
N ASN A 49 -19.03 -15.00 3.73
CA ASN A 49 -19.65 -13.72 3.40
C ASN A 49 -20.16 -12.93 4.62
N LYS A 50 -20.58 -13.60 5.72
CA LYS A 50 -21.07 -12.95 6.94
C LYS A 50 -19.90 -12.53 7.81
N ILE A 51 -18.93 -13.41 8.00
CA ILE A 51 -17.72 -13.14 8.78
C ILE A 51 -16.91 -12.04 8.11
N MET A 52 -16.69 -12.16 6.80
CA MET A 52 -15.95 -11.17 6.01
C MET A 52 -16.61 -9.81 6.09
N LYS A 53 -17.92 -9.70 5.84
CA LYS A 53 -18.62 -8.41 5.94
C LYS A 53 -18.50 -7.77 7.33
N LYS A 54 -18.56 -8.56 8.40
CA LYS A 54 -18.39 -8.05 9.77
C LYS A 54 -16.95 -7.63 10.01
N ALA A 55 -15.98 -8.48 9.67
CA ALA A 55 -14.56 -8.23 9.83
C ALA A 55 -14.11 -7.00 9.02
N SER A 56 -14.45 -6.93 7.73
CA SER A 56 -14.16 -5.79 6.87
C SER A 56 -14.80 -4.51 7.39
N ARG A 57 -16.05 -4.55 7.90
CA ARG A 57 -16.69 -3.36 8.48
C ARG A 57 -15.94 -2.86 9.70
N ILE A 58 -15.59 -3.75 10.62
CA ILE A 58 -14.82 -3.38 11.82
C ILE A 58 -13.45 -2.83 11.41
N ALA A 59 -12.73 -3.54 10.54
CA ALA A 59 -11.40 -3.14 10.08
C ALA A 59 -11.42 -1.77 9.39
N VAL A 60 -12.35 -1.54 8.44
CA VAL A 60 -12.47 -0.27 7.72
C VAL A 60 -12.86 0.86 8.68
N THR A 61 -13.82 0.65 9.58
CA THR A 61 -14.23 1.67 10.55
C THR A 61 -13.08 2.02 11.49
N THR A 62 -12.42 1.03 12.08
CA THR A 62 -11.29 1.25 12.99
C THR A 62 -10.14 1.98 12.28
N THR A 63 -9.77 1.52 11.08
CA THR A 63 -8.71 2.16 10.28
C THR A 63 -9.06 3.61 9.95
N THR A 64 -10.29 3.87 9.51
CA THR A 64 -10.74 5.22 9.15
C THR A 64 -10.67 6.15 10.35
N LEU A 65 -11.14 5.70 11.52
CA LEU A 65 -11.05 6.50 12.75
C LEU A 65 -9.59 6.77 13.12
N SER A 66 -8.72 5.75 13.07
CA SER A 66 -7.30 5.92 13.36
C SER A 66 -6.62 6.92 12.42
N TYR A 67 -6.84 6.83 11.10
CA TYR A 67 -6.27 7.75 10.13
C TYR A 67 -6.81 9.16 10.26
N MET A 68 -8.12 9.31 10.47
CA MET A 68 -8.72 10.62 10.69
C MET A 68 -8.18 11.29 11.96
N ILE A 69 -8.05 10.55 13.06
CA ILE A 69 -7.46 11.07 14.31
C ILE A 69 -6.01 11.47 14.08
N CYS A 70 -5.18 10.60 13.48
CA CYS A 70 -3.78 10.91 13.22
C CYS A 70 -3.60 12.10 12.28
N GLY A 71 -4.43 12.19 11.23
CA GLY A 71 -4.41 13.29 10.26
C GLY A 71 -4.85 14.61 10.89
N CYS A 72 -5.98 14.64 11.58
CA CYS A 72 -6.50 15.85 12.21
C CYS A 72 -5.60 16.34 13.35
N VAL A 73 -5.15 15.45 14.25
CA VAL A 73 -4.28 15.82 15.37
C VAL A 73 -2.89 16.23 14.85
N GLY A 74 -2.35 15.51 13.87
CA GLY A 74 -1.08 15.87 13.22
C GLY A 74 -1.16 17.24 12.55
N TYR A 75 -2.23 17.52 11.80
CA TYR A 75 -2.44 18.83 11.20
C TYR A 75 -2.63 19.93 12.25
N ALA A 76 -3.40 19.68 13.31
CA ALA A 76 -3.58 20.64 14.40
C ALA A 76 -2.26 20.96 15.14
N ALA A 77 -1.33 20.00 15.21
CA ALA A 77 -0.04 20.17 15.87
C ALA A 77 1.00 20.88 14.97
N PHE A 78 1.03 20.59 13.67
CA PHE A 78 2.10 21.04 12.76
C PHE A 78 1.65 22.04 11.67
N GLY A 79 0.34 22.21 11.47
CA GLY A 79 -0.23 23.04 10.41
C GLY A 79 0.35 22.71 9.03
N ASN A 80 0.73 23.75 8.29
CA ASN A 80 1.33 23.63 6.96
C ASN A 80 2.70 22.92 6.95
N GLY A 81 3.36 22.83 8.11
CA GLY A 81 4.65 22.17 8.28
C GLY A 81 4.54 20.67 8.55
N ALA A 82 3.34 20.08 8.52
CA ALA A 82 3.15 18.66 8.78
C ALA A 82 3.99 17.79 7.82
N PRO A 83 4.96 17.01 8.32
CA PRO A 83 5.80 16.18 7.48
C PRO A 83 5.00 14.99 6.94
N GLY A 84 5.33 14.55 5.73
CA GLY A 84 4.69 13.38 5.13
C GLY A 84 5.00 12.05 5.85
N ASN A 85 6.06 12.01 6.66
CA ASN A 85 6.30 10.98 7.67
C ASN A 85 6.57 11.69 9.01
N PHE A 86 5.65 11.54 9.96
CA PHE A 86 5.75 12.19 11.27
C PHE A 86 7.08 11.89 11.97
N LEU A 87 7.57 10.65 11.91
CA LEU A 87 8.77 10.24 12.62
C LEU A 87 10.07 10.78 12.02
N THR A 88 10.06 11.26 10.78
CA THR A 88 11.20 11.97 10.20
C THR A 88 11.24 13.45 10.59
N GLY A 89 10.11 14.04 10.95
CA GLY A 89 10.03 15.45 11.37
C GLY A 89 10.37 15.70 12.84
N PHE A 90 10.38 14.64 13.67
CA PHE A 90 10.64 14.72 15.11
C PHE A 90 12.12 14.65 15.52
N GLY A 91 13.06 14.59 14.57
CA GLY A 91 14.50 14.47 14.87
C GLY A 91 15.10 15.58 15.77
N PHE A 92 14.32 16.62 16.08
CA PHE A 92 14.74 17.78 16.88
C PHE A 92 13.83 18.11 18.07
N TYR A 93 12.76 17.34 18.35
CA TYR A 93 11.81 17.63 19.44
C TYR A 93 11.87 16.55 20.53
N GLU A 94 12.22 16.96 21.75
CA GLU A 94 12.23 16.10 22.94
C GLU A 94 10.83 15.56 23.27
N PRO A 95 10.68 14.29 23.72
CA PRO A 95 11.73 13.36 24.11
C PRO A 95 12.03 12.25 23.07
N PHE A 96 13.32 12.05 22.78
CA PHE A 96 13.82 11.09 21.77
C PHE A 96 13.38 9.64 22.00
N TRP A 97 13.21 9.20 23.25
CA TRP A 97 12.81 7.84 23.57
C TRP A 97 11.44 7.46 22.98
N LEU A 98 10.53 8.43 22.85
CA LEU A 98 9.18 8.18 22.32
C LEU A 98 9.24 7.94 20.81
N VAL A 99 10.10 8.67 20.12
CA VAL A 99 10.37 8.49 18.68
C VAL A 99 11.05 7.14 18.45
N ASP A 100 12.03 6.76 19.26
CA ASP A 100 12.72 5.47 19.17
C ASP A 100 11.78 4.29 19.45
N PHE A 101 10.91 4.43 20.45
CA PHE A 101 9.88 3.44 20.75
C PHE A 101 8.90 3.29 19.57
N ALA A 102 8.42 4.40 18.99
CA ALA A 102 7.54 4.37 17.84
C ALA A 102 8.22 3.71 16.62
N ASN A 103 9.47 4.06 16.33
CA ASN A 103 10.26 3.42 15.27
C ASN A 103 10.44 1.91 15.53
N THR A 104 10.69 1.50 16.78
CA THR A 104 10.80 0.08 17.14
C THR A 104 9.49 -0.68 16.86
N CYS A 105 8.35 -0.11 17.26
CA CYS A 105 7.04 -0.69 16.96
C CYS A 105 6.79 -0.82 15.45
N ILE A 106 7.15 0.20 14.67
CA ILE A 106 7.05 0.15 13.21
C ILE A 106 7.94 -0.94 12.62
N VAL A 107 9.17 -1.09 13.08
CA VAL A 107 10.08 -2.15 12.62
C VAL A 107 9.48 -3.52 12.89
N ILE A 108 8.99 -3.77 14.10
CA ILE A 108 8.34 -5.05 14.47
C ILE A 108 7.13 -5.31 13.56
N HIS A 109 6.27 -4.31 13.36
CA HIS A 109 5.11 -4.41 12.48
C HIS A 109 5.50 -4.71 11.02
N LEU A 110 6.48 -3.99 10.47
CA LEU A 110 6.93 -4.13 9.09
C LEU A 110 7.64 -5.46 8.83
N ILE A 111 8.34 -6.03 9.81
CA ILE A 111 8.90 -7.39 9.70
C ILE A 111 7.76 -8.40 9.48
N GLY A 112 6.69 -8.31 10.28
CA GLY A 112 5.52 -9.17 10.15
C GLY A 112 4.82 -8.99 8.79
N ALA A 113 4.58 -7.74 8.40
CA ALA A 113 3.99 -7.41 7.10
C ALA A 113 4.84 -7.94 5.94
N TYR A 114 6.16 -7.74 5.98
CA TYR A 114 7.08 -8.23 4.95
C TYR A 114 6.98 -9.75 4.78
N GLN A 115 6.90 -10.51 5.87
CA GLN A 115 6.72 -11.96 5.79
C GLN A 115 5.39 -12.32 5.11
N VAL A 116 4.29 -11.67 5.45
CA VAL A 116 2.98 -11.98 4.83
C VAL A 116 2.97 -11.63 3.34
N PHE A 117 3.52 -10.48 2.95
CA PHE A 117 3.48 -10.00 1.56
C PHE A 117 4.54 -10.65 0.64
N ALA A 118 5.72 -11.00 1.16
CA ALA A 118 6.77 -11.60 0.34
C ALA A 118 6.51 -13.08 0.01
N GLN A 119 5.81 -13.82 0.89
CA GLN A 119 5.61 -15.27 0.73
C GLN A 119 4.86 -15.66 -0.55
N PRO A 120 3.73 -15.02 -0.94
CA PRO A 120 3.07 -15.33 -2.21
C PRO A 120 3.99 -15.10 -3.42
N PHE A 121 4.81 -14.05 -3.38
CA PHE A 121 5.75 -13.74 -4.46
C PHE A 121 6.87 -14.78 -4.55
N PHE A 122 7.45 -15.16 -3.41
CA PHE A 122 8.42 -16.26 -3.35
C PHE A 122 7.82 -17.56 -3.85
N GLY A 123 6.63 -17.94 -3.37
CA GLY A 123 5.93 -19.14 -3.82
C GLY A 123 5.66 -19.14 -5.32
N PHE A 124 5.26 -18.01 -5.90
CA PHE A 124 5.05 -17.88 -7.35
C PHE A 124 6.34 -18.11 -8.15
N VAL A 125 7.44 -17.44 -7.79
CA VAL A 125 8.72 -17.56 -8.51
C VAL A 125 9.31 -18.95 -8.32
N GLU A 126 9.27 -19.50 -7.11
CA GLU A 126 9.75 -20.84 -6.80
C GLU A 126 8.99 -21.90 -7.59
N LYS A 127 7.65 -21.85 -7.59
CA LYS A 127 6.81 -22.77 -8.34
C LYS A 127 7.05 -22.67 -9.85
N ARG A 128 7.11 -21.44 -10.38
CA ARG A 128 7.33 -21.24 -11.83
C ARG A 128 8.72 -21.70 -12.26
N SER A 129 9.71 -21.58 -11.38
CA SER A 129 11.07 -22.07 -11.63
C SER A 129 11.14 -23.59 -11.59
N SER A 130 10.48 -24.24 -10.62
CA SER A 130 10.44 -25.70 -10.55
C SER A 130 9.71 -26.32 -11.74
N GLU A 131 8.59 -25.73 -12.18
CA GLU A 131 7.84 -26.17 -13.37
C GLU A 131 8.63 -25.99 -14.66
N ARG A 132 9.44 -24.92 -14.77
CA ARG A 132 10.20 -24.61 -15.97
C ARG A 132 11.49 -25.44 -16.10
N TRP A 133 12.12 -25.79 -14.98
CA TRP A 133 13.37 -26.54 -14.93
C TRP A 133 13.27 -27.71 -13.95
N PRO A 134 12.49 -28.75 -14.28
CA PRO A 134 12.27 -29.89 -13.40
C PRO A 134 13.56 -30.70 -13.13
N ASP A 135 14.45 -30.78 -14.12
CA ASP A 135 15.68 -31.57 -14.04
C ASP A 135 16.85 -30.84 -13.37
N SER A 136 16.66 -29.59 -12.94
CA SER A 136 17.72 -28.80 -12.30
C SER A 136 17.87 -29.16 -10.82
N ASP A 137 18.99 -29.79 -10.48
CA ASP A 137 19.37 -30.06 -9.10
C ASP A 137 19.46 -28.78 -8.25
N PHE A 138 19.89 -27.65 -8.81
CA PHE A 138 19.96 -26.41 -8.03
C PHE A 138 18.57 -25.92 -7.57
N ILE A 139 17.57 -26.08 -8.43
CA ILE A 139 16.20 -25.55 -8.21
C ILE A 139 15.38 -26.52 -7.37
N ASN A 140 15.45 -27.82 -7.64
CA ASN A 140 14.54 -28.79 -7.03
C ASN A 140 15.17 -29.63 -5.91
N ARG A 141 16.50 -29.66 -5.78
CA ARG A 141 17.14 -30.46 -4.73
C ARG A 141 16.85 -29.88 -3.35
N GLU A 142 16.21 -30.69 -2.52
CA GLU A 142 16.09 -30.45 -1.10
C GLU A 142 17.22 -31.18 -0.36
N ILE A 143 18.00 -30.44 0.43
CA ILE A 143 19.05 -30.95 1.30
C ILE A 143 18.45 -31.05 2.70
N TYR A 144 18.36 -32.26 3.25
CA TYR A 144 17.81 -32.49 4.57
C TYR A 144 18.91 -32.43 5.63
N LEU A 145 18.80 -31.49 6.57
CA LEU A 145 19.64 -31.36 7.77
C LEU A 145 18.74 -31.65 8.99
N GLY A 146 18.62 -32.94 9.33
CA GLY A 146 17.72 -33.41 10.37
C GLY A 146 16.25 -33.22 9.98
N THR A 147 15.50 -32.44 10.76
CA THR A 147 14.08 -32.10 10.48
C THR A 147 13.90 -30.93 9.52
N TYR A 148 14.98 -30.25 9.13
CA TYR A 148 14.92 -29.07 8.26
C TYR A 148 15.29 -29.43 6.82
N SER A 149 14.45 -29.06 5.86
CA SER A 149 14.79 -29.10 4.44
C SER A 149 15.32 -27.75 3.97
N PHE A 150 16.44 -27.78 3.24
CA PHE A 150 17.11 -26.60 2.71
C PHE A 150 17.20 -26.69 1.20
N ASN A 151 16.81 -25.63 0.50
CA ASN A 151 16.91 -25.54 -0.94
C ASN A 151 17.80 -24.35 -1.31
N MET A 152 18.87 -24.62 -2.07
CA MET A 152 19.89 -23.62 -2.42
C MET A 152 19.33 -22.50 -3.30
N PHE A 153 18.43 -22.83 -4.23
CA PHE A 153 17.74 -21.84 -5.03
C PHE A 153 16.85 -20.93 -4.18
N ARG A 154 16.02 -21.48 -3.29
CA ARG A 154 15.15 -20.68 -2.39
C ARG A 154 15.97 -19.71 -1.55
N PHE A 155 17.09 -20.17 -0.97
CA PHE A 155 17.99 -19.31 -0.19
C PHE A 155 18.58 -18.18 -1.04
N THR A 156 19.21 -18.53 -2.16
CA THR A 156 19.87 -17.56 -3.05
C THR A 156 18.88 -16.53 -3.57
N TRP A 157 17.72 -16.97 -4.07
CA TRP A 157 16.67 -16.11 -4.60
C TRP A 157 16.15 -15.13 -3.55
N ARG A 158 15.83 -15.60 -2.35
CA ARG A 158 15.30 -14.75 -1.27
C ARG A 158 16.34 -13.73 -0.81
N THR A 159 17.61 -14.10 -0.71
CA THR A 159 18.69 -13.16 -0.37
C THR A 159 18.86 -12.09 -1.46
N VAL A 160 18.87 -12.49 -2.73
CA VAL A 160 18.96 -11.56 -3.86
C VAL A 160 17.76 -10.60 -3.86
N TYR A 161 16.55 -11.11 -3.61
CA TYR A 161 15.35 -10.28 -3.50
C TYR A 161 15.48 -9.23 -2.39
N VAL A 162 15.91 -9.63 -1.18
CA VAL A 162 16.13 -8.69 -0.07
C VAL A 162 17.14 -7.61 -0.47
N ILE A 163 18.31 -8.00 -0.99
CA ILE A 163 19.35 -7.05 -1.42
C ILE A 163 18.80 -6.05 -2.44
N ILE A 164 18.10 -6.52 -3.47
CA ILE A 164 17.52 -5.64 -4.50
C ILE A 164 16.51 -4.68 -3.88
N THR A 165 15.57 -5.18 -3.06
CA THR A 165 14.55 -4.32 -2.43
C THR A 165 15.17 -3.28 -1.49
N THR A 166 16.23 -3.63 -0.76
CA THR A 166 16.98 -2.71 0.09
C THR A 166 17.69 -1.64 -0.73
N LEU A 167 18.34 -2.01 -1.84
CA LEU A 167 18.98 -1.05 -2.73
C LEU A 167 17.97 -0.07 -3.33
N VAL A 168 16.82 -0.57 -3.79
CA VAL A 168 15.73 0.29 -4.31
C VAL A 168 15.23 1.26 -3.22
N ALA A 169 15.03 0.79 -1.99
CA ALA A 169 14.61 1.64 -0.87
C ALA A 169 15.65 2.73 -0.53
N MET A 170 16.95 2.43 -0.66
CA MET A 170 18.02 3.41 -0.45
C MET A 170 18.09 4.45 -1.57
N ILE A 171 17.84 4.06 -2.82
CA ILE A 171 17.89 4.96 -3.99
C ILE A 171 16.70 5.92 -3.99
N PHE A 172 15.50 5.45 -3.63
CA PHE A 172 14.26 6.23 -3.66
C PHE A 172 13.63 6.37 -2.27
N PRO A 173 14.16 7.23 -1.38
CA PRO A 173 13.61 7.44 -0.04
C PRO A 173 12.38 8.37 -0.01
N PHE A 174 11.53 8.34 -1.05
CA PHE A 174 10.40 9.25 -1.22
C PHE A 174 9.08 8.59 -0.82
N PHE A 175 8.84 8.51 0.49
CA PHE A 175 7.75 7.73 1.06
C PHE A 175 6.37 8.05 0.43
N ASN A 176 5.96 9.33 0.42
CA ASN A 176 4.63 9.71 -0.07
C ASN A 176 4.49 9.58 -1.59
N ASP A 177 5.52 9.97 -2.36
CA ASP A 177 5.49 9.84 -3.82
C ASP A 177 5.35 8.37 -4.24
N ILE A 178 6.08 7.46 -3.58
CA ILE A 178 6.04 6.03 -3.88
C ILE A 178 4.72 5.40 -3.44
N LEU A 179 4.23 5.71 -2.24
CA LEU A 179 2.94 5.19 -1.77
C LEU A 179 1.78 5.66 -2.64
N GLY A 180 1.77 6.93 -3.03
CA GLY A 180 0.76 7.49 -3.92
C GLY A 180 0.77 6.81 -5.28
N MET A 181 1.96 6.52 -5.81
CA MET A 181 2.14 5.78 -7.06
C MET A 181 1.67 4.32 -6.95
N ILE A 182 2.06 3.59 -5.91
CA ILE A 182 1.63 2.20 -5.69
C ILE A 182 0.12 2.14 -5.52
N GLY A 183 -0.45 3.02 -4.70
CA GLY A 183 -1.89 3.14 -4.51
C GLY A 183 -2.63 3.42 -5.81
N ALA A 184 -2.13 4.34 -6.62
CA ALA A 184 -2.71 4.64 -7.92
C ALA A 184 -2.71 3.42 -8.86
N PHE A 185 -1.61 2.67 -8.93
CA PHE A 185 -1.50 1.46 -9.75
C PHE A 185 -2.40 0.32 -9.27
N SER A 186 -2.52 0.12 -7.96
CA SER A 186 -3.29 -0.99 -7.39
C SER A 186 -4.79 -0.69 -7.36
N PHE A 187 -5.19 0.55 -7.11
CA PHE A 187 -6.57 0.89 -6.75
C PHE A 187 -7.60 0.58 -7.85
N TRP A 188 -7.33 0.95 -9.11
CA TRP A 188 -8.27 0.68 -10.20
C TRP A 188 -8.41 -0.82 -10.50
N PRO A 189 -7.33 -1.61 -10.73
CA PRO A 189 -7.45 -3.06 -10.93
C PRO A 189 -8.20 -3.75 -9.79
N LEU A 190 -7.92 -3.38 -8.55
CA LEU A 190 -8.57 -3.94 -7.36
C LEU A 190 -10.06 -3.60 -7.26
N THR A 191 -10.52 -2.55 -7.93
CA THR A 191 -11.95 -2.24 -8.05
C THR A 191 -12.57 -2.87 -9.28
N PHE A 192 -11.87 -2.82 -10.41
CA PHE A 192 -12.31 -3.31 -11.71
C PHE A 192 -12.54 -4.82 -11.71
N PHE A 193 -11.56 -5.62 -11.26
CA PHE A 193 -11.70 -7.08 -11.32
C PHE A 193 -12.90 -7.59 -10.49
N PRO A 194 -13.09 -7.20 -9.22
CA PRO A 194 -14.27 -7.63 -8.46
C PRO A 194 -15.59 -7.15 -9.07
N VAL A 195 -15.64 -5.94 -9.66
CA VAL A 195 -16.83 -5.43 -10.34
C VAL A 195 -17.19 -6.28 -11.56
N GLU A 196 -16.21 -6.58 -12.43
CA GLU A 196 -16.45 -7.45 -13.59
C GLU A 196 -16.83 -8.87 -13.16
N MET A 197 -16.14 -9.43 -12.16
CA MET A 197 -16.45 -10.75 -11.60
C MET A 197 -17.87 -10.79 -11.02
N TYR A 198 -18.30 -9.73 -10.32
CA TYR A 198 -19.66 -9.63 -9.80
C TYR A 198 -20.69 -9.62 -10.93
N ILE A 199 -20.53 -8.74 -11.92
CA ILE A 199 -21.46 -8.63 -13.07
C ILE A 199 -21.55 -9.95 -13.83
N ALA A 200 -20.43 -10.63 -14.06
CA ALA A 200 -20.38 -11.92 -14.73
C ALA A 200 -21.04 -13.04 -13.91
N ARG A 201 -20.82 -13.08 -12.59
CA ARG A 201 -21.38 -14.10 -11.69
C ARG A 201 -22.90 -13.95 -11.52
N THR A 202 -23.39 -12.72 -11.38
CA THR A 202 -24.83 -12.47 -11.13
C THR A 202 -25.65 -12.24 -12.40
N ASN A 203 -25.03 -12.33 -13.59
CA ASN A 203 -25.67 -12.03 -14.88
C ASN A 203 -26.48 -10.73 -14.85
N THR A 204 -25.90 -9.67 -14.27
CA THR A 204 -26.61 -8.41 -14.06
C THR A 204 -27.04 -7.84 -15.41
N LYS A 205 -28.34 -7.54 -15.56
CA LYS A 205 -28.91 -6.98 -16.78
C LYS A 205 -28.15 -5.71 -17.20
N LYS A 206 -27.60 -5.71 -18.42
CA LYS A 206 -26.91 -4.53 -19.00
C LYS A 206 -27.84 -3.32 -18.96
N TYR A 207 -27.27 -2.16 -18.62
CA TYR A 207 -28.00 -0.89 -18.42
C TYR A 207 -29.01 -0.86 -17.27
N SER A 208 -29.08 -1.90 -16.42
CA SER A 208 -29.74 -1.79 -15.13
C SER A 208 -29.05 -0.73 -14.26
N PHE A 209 -29.79 -0.11 -13.34
CA PHE A 209 -29.23 0.83 -12.37
C PHE A 209 -27.99 0.28 -11.66
N THR A 210 -28.03 -0.97 -11.20
CA THR A 210 -26.89 -1.64 -10.55
C THR A 210 -25.70 -1.80 -11.50
N TRP A 211 -25.92 -2.15 -12.77
CA TRP A 211 -24.85 -2.30 -13.75
C TRP A 211 -24.18 -0.95 -14.04
N THR A 212 -24.99 0.08 -14.30
CA THR A 212 -24.52 1.43 -14.58
C THR A 212 -23.74 2.00 -13.39
N TRP A 213 -24.27 1.83 -12.17
CA TRP A 213 -23.60 2.27 -10.94
C TRP A 213 -22.22 1.61 -10.75
N MET A 214 -22.13 0.29 -10.94
CA MET A 214 -20.87 -0.44 -10.80
C MET A 214 -19.82 -0.02 -11.85
N LYS A 215 -20.26 0.25 -13.09
CA LYS A 215 -19.37 0.77 -14.14
C LYS A 215 -18.92 2.20 -13.85
N ILE A 216 -19.80 3.07 -13.36
CA ILE A 216 -19.45 4.43 -12.94
C ILE A 216 -18.43 4.39 -11.80
N LEU A 217 -18.61 3.52 -10.81
CA LEU A 217 -17.65 3.32 -9.72
C LEU A 217 -16.27 2.89 -10.24
N SER A 218 -16.22 1.90 -11.14
CA SER A 218 -14.94 1.46 -11.72
C SER A 218 -14.27 2.57 -12.54
N LEU A 219 -15.05 3.34 -13.31
CA LEU A 219 -14.54 4.46 -14.10
C LEU A 219 -14.06 5.61 -13.22
N SER A 220 -14.75 5.93 -12.13
CA SER A 220 -14.30 6.98 -11.20
C SER A 220 -13.00 6.57 -10.52
N CYS A 221 -12.88 5.30 -10.10
CA CYS A 221 -11.62 4.75 -9.59
C CYS A 221 -10.49 4.84 -10.63
N LEU A 222 -10.77 4.62 -11.92
CA LEU A 222 -9.77 4.79 -12.99
C LEU A 222 -9.28 6.23 -13.07
N VAL A 223 -10.19 7.20 -13.10
CA VAL A 223 -9.85 8.63 -13.18
C VAL A 223 -9.01 9.04 -11.97
N VAL A 224 -9.43 8.63 -10.77
CA VAL A 224 -8.69 8.87 -9.52
C VAL A 224 -7.29 8.27 -9.59
N SER A 225 -7.16 7.01 -10.00
CA SER A 225 -5.87 6.35 -10.18
C SER A 225 -4.97 7.10 -11.17
N LEU A 226 -5.48 7.52 -12.33
CA LEU A 226 -4.67 8.21 -13.33
C LEU A 226 -4.17 9.56 -12.82
N VAL A 227 -5.04 10.34 -12.18
CA VAL A 227 -4.69 11.66 -11.65
C VAL A 227 -3.69 11.53 -10.49
N ALA A 228 -3.92 10.59 -9.57
CA ALA A 228 -2.98 10.30 -8.48
C ALA A 228 -1.61 9.81 -8.99
N LEU A 229 -1.59 9.00 -10.06
CA LEU A 229 -0.35 8.53 -10.68
C LEU A 229 0.46 9.69 -11.27
N ILE A 230 -0.17 10.53 -12.08
CA ILE A 230 0.49 11.70 -12.70
C ILE A 230 1.06 12.62 -11.61
N SER A 231 0.29 12.83 -10.54
CA SER A 231 0.68 13.70 -9.43
C SER A 231 1.85 13.11 -8.62
N SER A 232 1.85 11.80 -8.40
CA SER A 232 2.94 11.10 -7.70
C SER A 232 4.24 11.09 -8.52
N VAL A 233 4.15 10.93 -9.84
CA VAL A 233 5.30 11.05 -10.75
C VAL A 233 5.84 12.48 -10.76
N GLN A 234 4.96 13.49 -10.82
CA GLN A 234 5.37 14.89 -10.74
C GLN A 234 6.08 15.19 -9.41
N GLY A 235 5.52 14.70 -8.29
CA GLY A 235 6.11 14.82 -6.97
C GLY A 235 7.50 14.19 -6.92
N LEU A 236 7.62 12.95 -7.39
CA LEU A 236 8.89 12.22 -7.45
C LEU A 236 9.96 12.95 -8.28
N VAL A 237 9.60 13.45 -9.47
CA VAL A 237 10.52 14.20 -10.35
C VAL A 237 10.98 15.49 -9.67
N LYS A 238 10.07 16.21 -9.01
CA LYS A 238 10.40 17.42 -8.25
C LYS A 238 11.34 17.10 -7.08
N SER A 239 11.05 16.05 -6.32
CA SER A 239 11.86 15.58 -5.18
C SER A 239 13.27 15.13 -5.60
N ILE A 240 13.42 14.49 -6.76
CA ILE A 240 14.72 14.11 -7.32
C ILE A 240 15.49 15.35 -7.81
N SER A 241 14.81 16.29 -8.46
CA SER A 241 15.44 17.50 -9.02
C SER A 241 15.87 18.50 -7.95
N SER A 242 15.27 18.44 -6.75
CA SER A 242 15.62 19.29 -5.61
C SER A 242 16.74 18.74 -4.72
N ARG A 243 17.31 17.59 -5.07
CA ARG A 243 18.39 16.92 -4.34
C ARG A 243 19.75 17.34 -4.88
#